data_AF-A0A8E0QJ91-F1
#
_entry.id   AF-A0A8E0QJ91-F1
#
_cell.length_a   1.000
_cell.length_b   1.000
_cell.length_c   1.000
_cell.angle_alpha   90.00
_cell.angle_beta   90.00
_cell.angle_gamma   90.00
#
_symmetry.space_group_name_H-M   'P 1'
#
loop_
_entity.id
_entity.type
_entity.pdbx_description
1 polymer ?
#
loop_
_entity_poly.entity_id
_entity_poly.type
_entity_poly.pdbx_seq_one_letter_code
_entity_poly.pdbx_strand_id
1 'polypeptide(L)'
;MSKVSTDALGLFAMLLGQMTSRTSSGLILGEHYFTGTGAPMFDLRIGGHKDWVQAKKGSSVPAPSQLSAHSKDGDHNVPWLKLGFAEGLGIREVYRVHTSGGQPPTSCKGQKESFEVEYAAEYWFYG
;
A
#
# COMPACT_ATOMS: atom_id res chain seq x y z
N MET A 1 -9.03 17.27 32.84
CA MET A 1 -8.68 17.88 31.53
C MET A 1 -8.15 16.77 30.63
N SER A 2 -8.93 16.31 29.65
CA SER A 2 -8.53 15.21 28.76
C SER A 2 -7.40 15.68 27.85
N LYS A 3 -6.23 15.04 27.89
CA LYS A 3 -5.13 15.30 26.96
C LYS A 3 -5.47 14.61 25.64
N VAL A 4 -5.97 15.37 24.68
CA VAL A 4 -6.13 14.89 23.31
C VAL A 4 -4.74 14.63 22.72
N SER A 5 -4.54 13.44 22.13
CA SER A 5 -3.27 13.08 21.50
C SER A 5 -2.94 14.03 20.34
N THR A 6 -1.68 14.44 20.21
CA THR A 6 -1.18 15.20 19.06
C THR A 6 -1.43 14.50 17.73
N ASP A 7 -1.41 13.16 17.72
CA ASP A 7 -1.73 12.37 16.52
C ASP A 7 -3.21 12.50 16.18
N ALA A 8 -4.08 12.49 17.20
CA ALA A 8 -5.52 12.69 17.01
C ALA A 8 -5.82 14.10 16.50
N LEU A 9 -5.07 15.12 16.94
CA LEU A 9 -5.16 16.49 16.42
C LEU A 9 -4.68 16.59 14.96
N GLY A 10 -3.61 15.88 14.61
CA GLY A 10 -3.11 15.80 13.23
C GLY A 10 -4.12 15.15 12.27
N LEU A 11 -4.67 14.00 12.67
CA LEU A 11 -5.77 13.33 11.96
C LEU A 11 -6.97 14.27 11.80
N PHE A 12 -7.37 14.97 12.86
CA PHE A 12 -8.51 15.89 12.80
C PHE A 12 -8.28 17.05 11.82
N ALA A 13 -7.07 17.63 11.81
CA ALA A 13 -6.71 18.70 10.90
C ALA A 13 -6.68 18.24 9.43
N MET A 14 -6.20 17.02 9.16
CA MET A 14 -6.24 16.41 7.83
C MET A 14 -7.68 16.16 7.36
N LEU A 15 -8.54 15.60 8.23
CA LEU A 15 -9.95 15.38 7.91
C LEU A 15 -10.70 16.69 7.63
N LEU A 16 -10.44 17.74 8.42
CA LEU A 16 -11.07 19.05 8.24
C LEU A 16 -10.65 19.71 6.92
N GLY A 17 -9.37 19.59 6.52
CA GLY A 17 -8.91 20.09 5.23
C GLY A 17 -9.58 19.41 4.04
N GLN A 18 -9.88 18.12 4.17
CA GLN A 18 -10.45 17.30 3.09
C GLN A 18 -11.97 17.40 2.94
N MET A 19 -12.70 17.77 4.00
CA MET A 19 -14.15 18.02 3.94
C MET A 19 -14.56 19.17 3.01
N THR A 20 -13.61 20.02 2.60
CA THR A 20 -13.86 21.11 1.64
C THR A 20 -13.71 20.67 0.18
N SER A 21 -13.20 19.47 -0.08
CA SER A 21 -12.97 18.92 -1.42
C SER A 21 -14.16 18.08 -1.89
N ARG A 22 -14.90 18.55 -2.90
CA ARG A 22 -16.16 17.91 -3.39
C ARG A 22 -15.95 16.77 -4.39
N THR A 23 -14.75 16.20 -4.48
CA THR A 23 -14.50 14.94 -5.17
C THR A 23 -14.12 13.91 -4.11
N SER A 24 -14.65 12.69 -4.23
CA SER A 24 -14.34 11.54 -3.36
C SER A 24 -12.86 11.14 -3.45
N SER A 25 -11.97 12.01 -3.00
CA SER A 25 -10.53 11.81 -2.98
C SER A 25 -10.20 11.27 -1.59
N GLY A 26 -10.00 9.95 -1.51
CA GLY A 26 -9.60 9.29 -0.27
C GLY A 26 -8.34 9.94 0.34
N LEU A 27 -8.14 9.73 1.64
CA LEU A 27 -6.98 10.22 2.38
C LEU A 27 -5.69 9.61 1.80
N ILE A 28 -4.81 10.45 1.24
CA ILE A 28 -3.47 10.03 0.80
C ILE A 28 -2.55 10.01 2.03
N LEU A 29 -2.16 8.82 2.47
CA LEU A 29 -1.23 8.63 3.59
C LEU A 29 0.24 8.62 3.14
N GLY A 30 0.49 8.35 1.86
CA GLY A 30 1.83 8.22 1.30
C GLY A 30 1.81 7.66 -0.11
N GLU A 31 2.99 7.36 -0.63
CA GLU A 31 3.20 6.76 -1.94
C GLU A 31 3.89 5.40 -1.81
N HIS A 32 3.44 4.44 -2.62
CA HIS A 32 4.08 3.14 -2.77
C HIS A 32 4.49 2.94 -4.22
N TYR A 33 5.77 2.61 -4.44
CA TYR A 33 6.32 2.34 -5.77
C TYR A 33 7.48 1.35 -5.68
N PHE A 34 7.95 0.88 -6.83
CA PHE A 34 9.17 0.06 -6.92
C PHE A 34 10.31 0.89 -7.51
N THR A 35 11.50 0.77 -6.93
CA THR A 35 12.71 1.42 -7.48
C THR A 35 13.10 0.80 -8.82
N GLY A 36 14.08 1.40 -9.52
CA GLY A 36 14.66 0.82 -10.74
C GLY A 36 15.28 -0.58 -10.54
N THR A 37 15.58 -0.97 -9.30
CA THR A 37 16.05 -2.33 -8.96
C THR A 37 14.91 -3.26 -8.51
N GLY A 38 13.65 -2.80 -8.56
CA GLY A 38 12.49 -3.55 -8.12
C GLY A 38 12.30 -3.63 -6.60
N ALA A 39 12.95 -2.75 -5.82
CA ALA A 39 12.76 -2.73 -4.37
C ALA A 39 11.48 -1.97 -4.00
N PRO A 40 10.61 -2.51 -3.12
CA PRO A 40 9.40 -1.81 -2.67
C PRO A 40 9.75 -0.59 -1.79
N MET A 41 9.23 0.57 -2.16
CA MET A 41 9.34 1.82 -1.43
C MET A 41 8.00 2.18 -0.80
N PHE A 42 8.02 2.66 0.43
CA PHE A 42 6.87 3.27 1.10
C PHE A 42 7.31 4.62 1.64
N ASP A 43 6.72 5.71 1.13
CA ASP A 43 7.04 7.07 1.53
C ASP A 43 5.81 7.73 2.14
N LEU A 44 5.78 7.86 3.47
CA LEU A 44 4.66 8.46 4.20
C LEU A 44 4.82 9.98 4.39
N ARG A 45 5.88 10.58 3.82
CA ARG A 45 6.16 12.01 3.97
C ARG A 45 5.12 12.90 3.32
N ILE A 46 4.52 12.43 2.23
CA ILE A 46 3.41 13.11 1.55
C ILE A 46 2.19 13.22 2.49
N GLY A 47 1.97 12.23 3.34
CA GLY A 47 0.92 12.24 4.36
C GLY A 47 1.25 13.09 5.60
N GLY A 48 2.35 13.85 5.62
CA GLY A 48 2.75 14.68 6.76
C GLY A 48 3.52 13.94 7.86
N HIS A 49 3.90 12.68 7.63
CA HIS A 49 4.78 11.93 8.53
C HIS A 49 6.26 12.14 8.15
N LYS A 50 7.21 11.69 8.98
CA LYS A 50 8.65 11.71 8.62
C LYS A 50 9.15 10.36 8.11
N ASP A 51 8.30 9.35 8.21
CA ASP A 51 8.68 7.96 8.08
C ASP A 51 8.64 7.52 6.61
N TRP A 52 9.62 6.70 6.23
CA TRP A 52 9.73 6.11 4.90
C TRP A 52 10.61 4.87 4.98
N VAL A 53 10.44 3.94 4.04
CA VAL A 53 11.27 2.74 3.98
C VAL A 53 11.44 2.25 2.55
N GLN A 54 12.68 1.99 2.17
CA GLN A 54 13.01 0.99 1.17
C GLN A 54 13.02 -0.36 1.86
N ALA A 55 12.06 -1.21 1.51
CA ALA A 55 11.93 -2.52 2.10
C ALA A 55 12.56 -3.60 1.19
N LYS A 56 12.85 -4.75 1.78
CA LYS A 56 13.29 -5.96 1.08
C LYS A 56 12.36 -7.11 1.41
N LYS A 57 12.15 -8.01 0.44
CA LYS A 57 11.33 -9.20 0.66
C LYS A 57 11.95 -10.07 1.77
N GLY A 58 11.18 -10.33 2.82
CA GLY A 58 11.53 -11.27 3.88
C GLY A 58 10.90 -12.63 3.62
N SER A 59 9.58 -12.70 3.63
CA SER A 59 8.83 -13.93 3.34
C SER A 59 7.59 -13.67 2.49
N SER A 60 7.04 -14.75 1.93
CA SER A 60 5.90 -14.70 1.02
C SER A 60 5.08 -15.97 1.19
N VAL A 61 3.77 -15.82 1.24
CA VAL A 61 2.83 -16.94 1.22
C VAL A 61 1.72 -16.64 0.23
N PRO A 62 1.15 -17.66 -0.45
CA PRO A 62 -0.03 -17.45 -1.27
C PRO A 62 -1.12 -16.73 -0.48
N ALA A 63 -1.75 -15.73 -1.11
CA ALA A 63 -2.94 -15.14 -0.52
C ALA A 63 -4.02 -16.24 -0.39
N PRO A 64 -4.80 -16.27 0.70
CA PRO A 64 -5.93 -17.18 0.83
C PRO A 64 -6.84 -17.07 -0.40
N SER A 65 -7.33 -18.21 -0.88
CA SER A 65 -8.26 -18.27 -2.01
C SER A 65 -9.62 -17.73 -1.59
N GLN A 66 -9.73 -16.41 -1.47
CA GLN A 66 -11.01 -15.74 -1.48
C GLN A 66 -11.30 -15.39 -2.93
N LEU A 67 -11.98 -16.29 -3.62
CA LEU A 67 -12.71 -15.94 -4.83
C LEU A 67 -13.81 -14.98 -4.36
N SER A 68 -13.60 -13.68 -4.60
CA SER A 68 -14.72 -12.75 -4.50
C SER A 68 -15.76 -13.14 -5.56
N ALA A 69 -17.02 -12.73 -5.40
CA ALA A 69 -18.05 -12.95 -6.43
C ALA A 69 -17.69 -12.33 -7.81
N HIS A 70 -16.66 -11.48 -7.85
CA HIS A 70 -16.14 -10.82 -9.04
C HIS A 70 -14.87 -11.48 -9.61
N SER A 71 -14.33 -12.50 -8.94
CA SER A 71 -13.12 -13.19 -9.39
C SER A 71 -13.43 -14.03 -10.62
N LYS A 72 -12.77 -13.74 -11.74
CA LYS A 72 -12.78 -14.55 -12.96
C LYS A 72 -11.84 -15.74 -12.83
N ASP A 73 -12.01 -16.75 -13.67
CA ASP A 73 -11.06 -17.87 -13.75
C ASP A 73 -9.64 -17.35 -14.05
N GLY A 74 -8.70 -17.64 -13.14
CA GLY A 74 -7.32 -17.16 -13.20
C GLY A 74 -7.05 -15.86 -12.45
N ASP A 75 -8.05 -15.23 -11.82
CA ASP A 75 -7.83 -14.13 -10.89
C ASP A 75 -7.13 -14.65 -9.64
N HIS A 76 -5.84 -14.38 -9.57
CA HIS A 76 -5.01 -14.70 -8.42
C HIS A 76 -4.62 -13.41 -7.73
N ASN A 77 -4.93 -13.32 -6.44
CA ASN A 77 -4.48 -12.23 -5.61
C ASN A 77 -2.96 -12.31 -5.46
N VAL A 78 -2.27 -11.17 -5.51
CA VAL A 78 -0.82 -11.16 -5.25
C VAL A 78 -0.52 -11.76 -3.87
N PRO A 79 0.63 -12.43 -3.68
CA PRO A 79 0.96 -13.08 -2.41
C PRO A 79 0.94 -12.11 -1.23
N TRP A 80 0.62 -12.62 -0.05
CA TRP A 80 0.88 -11.89 1.18
C TRP A 80 2.40 -11.85 1.42
N LEU A 81 2.88 -10.70 1.88
CA LEU A 81 4.31 -10.45 2.04
C LEU A 81 4.62 -9.99 3.46
N LYS A 82 5.73 -10.51 3.97
CA LYS A 82 6.49 -9.87 5.03
C LYS A 82 7.70 -9.19 4.42
N LEU A 83 7.82 -7.89 4.60
CA LEU A 83 8.93 -7.08 4.11
C LEU A 83 9.73 -6.58 5.29
N GLY A 84 11.06 -6.68 5.20
CA GLY A 84 11.98 -6.18 6.21
C GLY A 84 12.65 -4.87 5.80
N PHE A 85 13.22 -4.18 6.77
CA PHE A 85 14.05 -2.99 6.57
C PHE A 85 15.26 -3.26 5.66
N ALA A 86 15.45 -2.39 4.66
CA ALA A 86 16.74 -2.24 3.99
C ALA A 86 17.34 -0.85 4.27
N GLU A 87 16.55 0.20 4.06
CA GLU A 87 16.93 1.60 4.29
C GLU A 87 15.69 2.42 4.63
N GLY A 88 15.83 3.49 5.42
CA GLY A 88 14.69 4.34 5.77
C GLY A 88 14.72 4.91 7.17
N LEU A 89 13.60 5.53 7.56
CA LEU A 89 13.35 6.14 8.86
C LEU A 89 11.99 5.69 9.41
N GLY A 90 11.97 5.31 10.70
CA GLY A 90 10.73 5.07 11.46
C GLY A 90 9.99 3.76 11.17
N ILE A 91 10.26 3.08 10.05
CA ILE A 91 9.62 1.81 9.70
C ILE A 91 10.70 0.73 9.60
N ARG A 92 10.46 -0.43 10.23
CA ARG A 92 11.35 -1.60 10.28
C ARG A 92 10.76 -2.85 9.63
N GLU A 93 9.44 -2.95 9.61
CA GLU A 93 8.74 -4.11 9.09
C GLU A 93 7.42 -3.68 8.45
N VAL A 94 7.11 -4.27 7.29
CA VAL A 94 5.85 -4.03 6.57
C VAL A 94 5.20 -5.36 6.24
N TYR A 95 3.92 -5.52 6.56
CA TYR A 95 3.12 -6.65 6.12
C TYR A 95 2.13 -6.21 5.06
N ARG A 96 2.06 -6.96 3.97
CA ARG A 96 1.01 -6.85 2.94
C ARG A 96 0.07 -8.04 3.08
N VAL A 97 -1.18 -7.77 3.42
CA VAL A 97 -2.23 -8.78 3.65
C VAL A 97 -3.54 -8.35 3.00
N HIS A 98 -4.57 -9.19 3.05
CA HIS A 98 -5.90 -8.92 2.47
C HIS A 98 -5.85 -8.40 1.03
N THR A 99 -4.97 -8.98 0.23
CA THR A 99 -4.74 -8.63 -1.18
C THR A 99 -5.91 -9.04 -2.07
N SER A 100 -6.30 -8.17 -3.00
CA SER A 100 -7.24 -8.43 -4.09
C SER A 100 -6.63 -7.99 -5.42
N GLY A 101 -6.57 -8.88 -6.40
CA GLY A 101 -5.99 -8.61 -7.73
C GLY A 101 -4.47 -8.36 -7.69
N GLY A 102 -3.99 -7.52 -8.62
CA GLY A 102 -2.59 -7.09 -8.75
C GLY A 102 -1.62 -8.06 -9.43
N GLN A 103 -2.06 -9.25 -9.83
CA GLN A 103 -1.20 -10.17 -10.58
C GLN A 103 -1.01 -9.63 -12.01
N PRO A 104 0.23 -9.45 -12.50
CA PRO A 104 0.45 -9.07 -13.89
C PRO A 104 -0.06 -10.16 -14.84
N PRO A 105 -0.43 -9.80 -16.08
CA PRO A 105 -0.74 -10.79 -17.10
C PRO A 105 0.49 -11.68 -17.34
N THR A 106 0.25 -12.93 -17.72
CA THR A 106 1.30 -13.92 -18.01
C THR A 106 2.22 -13.49 -19.16
N SER A 107 1.75 -12.57 -20.02
CA SER A 107 2.56 -11.96 -21.07
C SER A 107 2.07 -10.54 -21.39
N CYS A 108 2.95 -9.73 -21.99
CA CYS A 108 2.61 -8.42 -22.54
C CYS A 108 1.96 -8.50 -23.94
N LYS A 109 1.81 -9.70 -24.53
CA LYS A 109 1.29 -9.85 -25.90
C LYS A 109 -0.17 -9.40 -25.97
N GLY A 110 -0.46 -8.49 -26.88
CA GLY A 110 -1.81 -7.94 -27.07
C GLY A 110 -2.23 -6.90 -26.03
N GLN A 111 -1.33 -6.51 -25.13
CA GLN A 111 -1.55 -5.39 -24.22
C GLN A 111 -1.16 -4.07 -24.87
N LYS A 112 -1.69 -2.97 -24.35
CA LYS A 112 -1.23 -1.61 -24.70
C LYS A 112 0.21 -1.41 -24.19
N GLU A 113 0.93 -0.44 -24.76
CA GLU A 113 2.28 -0.05 -24.31
C GLU A 113 2.31 0.24 -22.81
N SER A 114 1.29 0.94 -22.32
CA SER A 114 1.01 1.14 -20.91
C SER A 114 -0.40 0.64 -20.58
N PHE A 115 -0.51 -0.14 -19.51
CA PHE A 115 -1.79 -0.61 -18.98
C PHE A 115 -1.71 -0.70 -17.46
N GLU A 116 -2.88 -0.76 -16.83
CA GLU A 116 -3.02 -0.84 -15.39
C GLU A 116 -3.69 -2.16 -15.01
N VAL A 117 -3.38 -2.65 -13.82
CA VAL A 117 -4.00 -3.85 -13.24
C VAL A 117 -4.65 -3.41 -11.94
N GLU A 118 -5.94 -3.71 -11.79
CA GLU A 118 -6.67 -3.41 -10.57
C GLU A 118 -6.07 -4.17 -9.38
N TYR A 119 -5.85 -3.44 -8.29
CA TYR A 119 -5.12 -3.94 -7.14
C TYR A 119 -5.56 -3.22 -5.87
N ALA A 120 -5.82 -4.01 -4.82
CA ALA A 120 -5.99 -3.53 -3.45
C ALA A 120 -5.24 -4.43 -2.47
N ALA A 121 -4.74 -3.85 -1.38
CA ALA A 121 -4.22 -4.60 -0.24
C ALA A 121 -4.24 -3.75 1.03
N GLU A 122 -4.12 -4.43 2.16
CA GLU A 122 -3.93 -3.83 3.46
C GLU A 122 -2.45 -3.91 3.85
N TYR A 123 -1.92 -2.78 4.34
CA TYR A 123 -0.53 -2.64 4.74
C TYR A 123 -0.42 -2.29 6.23
N TRP A 124 0.40 -3.05 6.94
CA TRP A 124 0.75 -2.77 8.33
C TRP A 124 2.20 -2.35 8.42
N PHE A 125 2.46 -1.21 9.06
CA PHE A 125 3.79 -0.65 9.24
C PHE A 125 4.18 -0.72 10.71
N TYR A 126 5.36 -1.27 11.00
CA TYR A 126 5.94 -1.35 12.36
C TYR A 126 7.34 -0.77 12.34
N GLY A 127 7.78 -0.06 13.38
CA GLY A 127 9.17 0.39 13.50
C GLY A 127 9.52 1.15 14.76
#